data_AF-X0S732-F1
#
_entry.id   AF-X0S732-F1
#
_cell.length_a   1.000
_cell.length_b   1.000
_cell.length_c   1.000
_cell.angle_alpha   90.00
_cell.angle_beta   90.00
_cell.angle_gamma   90.00
#
_symmetry.space_group_name_H-M   'P 1'
#
loop_
_entity.id
_entity.type
_entity.pdbx_description
1 polymer ?
#
loop_
_entity_poly.entity_id
_entity_poly.type
_entity_poly.pdbx_seq_one_letter_code
_entity_poly.pdbx_strand_id
1 'polypeptide(L)'
;MPYTKGKSSLLGSCLSVNDINQLVTNVQNRIIEKGYVTTRVVQNQNLKFGDLTLTLIPGRIDQITAVDVQASRPVYIDNSGNPANFAPAMPMQSGDLLNVRDIEQSLENFKRVPTADTDFSIAPSNRMSEPGYSDIQVKWQQDKRWRLSASVDDSGQESTAVYQGNVTLSLDNPTWHNDLLYLSYNHKPQC
;
A
#
# COMPACT_ATOMS: atom_id res chain seq x y z
N MET A 1 8.88 25.46 -20.51
CA MET A 1 7.91 25.31 -21.62
C MET A 1 6.67 24.63 -21.07
N PRO A 2 5.44 25.11 -21.35
CA PRO A 2 4.23 24.49 -20.84
C PRO A 2 4.07 23.07 -21.41
N TYR A 3 3.75 22.11 -20.55
CA TYR A 3 3.50 20.72 -20.93
C TYR A 3 2.15 20.60 -21.66
N THR A 4 2.16 20.55 -22.99
CA THR A 4 0.97 20.31 -23.83
C THR A 4 0.86 18.82 -24.21
N LYS A 5 0.47 17.96 -23.26
CA LYS A 5 -0.01 16.60 -23.57
C LYS A 5 -1.55 16.58 -23.55
N GLY A 6 -2.17 16.93 -24.67
CA GLY A 6 -3.62 16.87 -24.88
C GLY A 6 -3.95 16.62 -26.35
N LYS A 7 -5.09 15.99 -26.65
CA LYS A 7 -5.52 15.68 -28.03
C LYS A 7 -6.04 16.89 -28.81
N SER A 8 -6.08 18.09 -28.20
CA SER A 8 -6.54 19.34 -28.81
C SER A 8 -5.68 20.54 -28.36
N SER A 9 -5.54 21.55 -29.22
CA SER A 9 -4.92 22.83 -28.86
C SER A 9 -5.94 23.70 -28.13
N LEU A 10 -5.81 23.79 -26.81
CA LEU A 10 -6.60 24.71 -25.97
C LEU A 10 -6.05 26.15 -26.02
N LEU A 11 -4.80 26.31 -26.47
CA LEU A 11 -4.16 27.61 -26.59
C LEU A 11 -4.80 28.42 -27.71
N GLY A 12 -5.16 29.68 -27.42
CA GLY A 12 -5.79 30.60 -28.36
C GLY A 12 -7.30 30.42 -28.55
N SER A 13 -7.92 29.47 -27.84
CA SER A 13 -9.38 29.25 -27.89
C SER A 13 -10.10 30.05 -26.81
N CYS A 14 -11.30 30.57 -27.12
CA CYS A 14 -12.19 31.13 -26.10
C CYS A 14 -12.79 29.99 -25.26
N LEU A 15 -12.46 29.95 -23.97
CA LEU A 15 -12.98 28.94 -23.04
C LEU A 15 -14.06 29.56 -22.15
N SER A 16 -15.19 28.86 -22.02
CA SER A 16 -16.18 29.15 -20.98
C SER A 16 -15.71 28.66 -19.62
N VAL A 17 -16.37 29.12 -18.54
CA VAL A 17 -16.14 28.60 -17.18
C VAL A 17 -16.34 27.08 -17.13
N ASN A 18 -17.29 26.55 -17.88
CA ASN A 18 -17.53 25.12 -17.95
C ASN A 18 -16.37 24.36 -18.62
N ASP A 19 -15.83 24.88 -19.72
CA ASP A 19 -14.69 24.27 -20.43
C ASP A 19 -13.45 24.23 -19.53
N ILE A 20 -13.24 25.31 -18.77
CA ILE A 20 -12.16 25.41 -17.79
C ILE A 20 -12.34 24.38 -16.66
N ASN A 21 -13.53 24.26 -16.09
CA ASN A 21 -13.80 23.27 -15.04
C ASN A 21 -13.64 21.83 -15.54
N GLN A 22 -14.04 21.55 -16.79
CA GLN A 22 -13.80 20.26 -17.42
C GLN A 22 -12.32 19.99 -17.64
N LEU A 23 -11.55 21.01 -18.06
CA LEU A 23 -10.10 20.91 -18.18
C LEU A 23 -9.44 20.55 -16.84
N VAL A 24 -9.77 21.29 -15.77
CA VAL A 24 -9.25 21.01 -14.42
C VAL A 24 -9.61 19.60 -13.99
N THR A 25 -10.85 19.17 -14.21
CA THR A 25 -11.33 17.81 -13.90
C THR A 25 -10.54 16.75 -14.68
N ASN A 26 -10.28 16.98 -15.97
CA ASN A 26 -9.51 16.04 -16.79
C ASN A 26 -8.05 15.93 -16.32
N VAL A 27 -7.42 17.06 -15.96
CA VAL A 27 -6.06 17.06 -15.40
C VAL A 27 -6.04 16.31 -14.07
N GLN A 28 -6.99 16.58 -13.18
CA GLN A 28 -7.16 15.88 -11.91
C GLN A 28 -7.36 14.37 -12.10
N ASN A 29 -8.24 13.96 -13.01
CA ASN A 29 -8.48 12.55 -13.31
C ASN A 29 -7.23 11.86 -13.84
N ARG A 30 -6.44 12.54 -14.69
CA ARG A 30 -5.18 11.97 -15.20
C ARG A 30 -4.12 11.79 -14.11
N ILE A 31 -4.15 12.61 -13.06
CA ILE A 31 -3.31 12.45 -11.86
C ILE A 31 -3.80 11.25 -11.02
N ILE A 32 -5.11 11.13 -10.83
CA ILE A 32 -5.74 9.99 -10.12
C ILE A 32 -5.48 8.67 -10.84
N GLU A 33 -5.56 8.61 -12.17
CA GLU A 33 -5.21 7.42 -12.97
C GLU A 33 -3.76 6.96 -12.77
N LYS A 34 -2.88 7.87 -12.36
CA LYS A 34 -1.49 7.56 -12.00
C LYS A 34 -1.34 7.17 -10.53
N GLY A 35 -2.41 7.14 -9.75
CA GLY A 35 -2.46 6.68 -8.37
C GLY A 35 -2.33 7.77 -7.31
N TYR A 36 -2.17 9.04 -7.70
CA TYR A 36 -1.98 10.16 -6.76
C TYR A 36 -3.32 10.74 -6.27
N VAL A 37 -4.04 9.96 -5.47
CA VAL A 37 -5.44 10.24 -5.07
C VAL A 37 -5.61 11.44 -4.13
N THR A 38 -4.57 11.81 -3.38
CA THR A 38 -4.58 12.96 -2.45
C THR A 38 -4.01 14.24 -3.06
N THR A 39 -3.51 14.20 -4.29
CA THR A 39 -3.01 15.38 -5.02
C THR A 39 -4.17 16.18 -5.58
N ARG A 40 -4.13 17.52 -5.44
CA ARG A 40 -5.21 18.42 -5.88
C ARG A 40 -4.73 19.42 -6.91
N VAL A 41 -5.57 19.68 -7.92
CA VAL A 41 -5.39 20.75 -8.89
C VAL A 41 -6.33 21.91 -8.54
N VAL A 42 -5.77 23.10 -8.37
CA VAL A 42 -6.52 24.33 -8.11
C VAL A 42 -6.19 25.36 -9.18
N GLN A 43 -7.21 26.09 -9.63
CA GLN A 43 -7.06 27.13 -10.63
C GLN A 43 -7.08 28.52 -10.02
N ASN A 44 -6.42 29.48 -10.67
CA ASN A 44 -6.60 30.89 -10.34
C ASN A 44 -8.04 31.34 -10.62
N GLN A 45 -8.64 32.09 -9.69
CA GLN A 45 -9.98 32.66 -9.88
C GLN A 45 -9.98 33.90 -10.79
N ASN A 46 -8.82 34.52 -11.03
CA ASN A 46 -8.69 35.74 -11.80
C ASN A 46 -8.06 35.47 -13.17
N LEU A 47 -8.89 35.54 -14.22
CA LEU A 47 -8.51 35.31 -15.62
C LEU A 47 -8.39 36.62 -16.43
N LYS A 48 -8.32 37.79 -15.76
CA LYS A 48 -8.34 39.11 -16.41
C LYS A 48 -7.29 39.31 -17.50
N PHE A 49 -6.16 38.62 -17.41
CA PHE A 49 -5.04 38.75 -18.35
C PHE A 49 -4.99 37.63 -19.40
N GLY A 50 -5.98 36.73 -19.43
CA GLY A 50 -6.04 35.60 -20.36
C GLY A 50 -5.21 34.38 -19.95
N ASP A 51 -4.49 34.45 -18.82
CA ASP A 51 -3.68 33.34 -18.30
C ASP A 51 -4.48 32.44 -17.34
N LEU A 52 -4.65 31.19 -17.72
CA LEU A 52 -5.15 30.13 -16.84
C LEU A 52 -3.96 29.42 -16.18
N THR A 53 -3.77 29.64 -14.89
CA THR A 53 -2.73 29.00 -14.09
C THR A 53 -3.33 27.90 -13.24
N LEU A 54 -2.87 26.66 -13.46
CA LEU A 54 -3.21 25.52 -12.63
C LEU A 54 -2.08 25.28 -11.63
N THR A 55 -2.40 25.38 -10.35
CA THR A 55 -1.51 25.04 -9.24
C THR A 55 -1.76 23.61 -8.82
N LEU A 56 -0.69 22.83 -8.73
CA LEU A 56 -0.72 21.45 -8.24
C LEU A 56 -0.30 21.45 -6.77
N ILE A 57 -1.19 20.97 -5.90
CA ILE A 57 -0.90 20.72 -4.48
C ILE A 57 -0.60 19.22 -4.36
N PRO A 58 0.68 18.81 -4.26
CA PRO A 58 1.03 17.40 -4.14
C PRO A 58 0.52 16.84 -2.82
N GLY A 59 -0.11 15.66 -2.88
CA GLY A 59 -0.47 14.88 -1.71
C GLY A 59 0.73 14.08 -1.21
N ARG A 60 1.14 14.31 0.03
CA ARG A 60 2.28 13.67 0.67
C ARG A 60 1.87 12.91 1.93
N ILE A 61 2.65 11.87 2.22
CA ILE A 61 2.52 11.11 3.45
C ILE A 61 3.15 11.94 4.57
N ASP A 62 2.36 12.29 5.59
CA ASP A 62 2.90 12.92 6.80
C ASP A 62 3.47 11.86 7.74
N GLN A 63 2.66 10.87 8.11
CA GLN A 63 3.07 9.76 8.96
C GLN A 63 2.32 8.48 8.61
N ILE A 64 2.93 7.34 8.93
CA ILE A 64 2.31 6.02 8.87
C ILE A 64 2.11 5.57 10.31
N THR A 65 0.88 5.26 10.71
CA THR A 65 0.53 4.98 12.11
C THR A 65 -0.25 3.67 12.20
N ALA A 66 -0.01 2.88 13.23
CA ALA A 66 -0.84 1.72 13.53
C ALA A 66 -2.05 2.16 14.36
N VAL A 67 -3.27 1.86 13.91
CA VAL A 67 -4.51 2.13 14.63
C VAL A 67 -5.18 0.80 14.96
N ASP A 68 -5.61 0.61 16.21
CA ASP A 68 -6.33 -0.61 16.65
C ASP A 68 -5.58 -1.93 16.41
N VAL A 69 -4.47 -2.10 17.14
CA VAL A 69 -3.66 -3.33 17.09
C VAL A 69 -4.21 -4.31 18.11
N GLN A 70 -5.14 -5.17 17.68
CA GLN A 70 -5.78 -6.20 18.52
C GLN A 70 -4.87 -7.41 18.78
N ALA A 71 -3.64 -7.41 18.28
CA ALA A 71 -2.70 -8.48 18.56
C ALA A 71 -2.21 -8.42 20.01
N SER A 72 -1.92 -9.58 20.61
CA SER A 72 -1.38 -9.69 21.97
C SER A 72 0.06 -9.17 22.13
N ARG A 73 0.50 -8.19 21.30
CA ARG A 73 1.88 -7.70 21.23
C ARG A 73 2.05 -6.21 20.91
N PRO A 74 3.20 -5.64 21.31
CA PRO A 74 3.52 -4.23 21.10
C PRO A 74 3.96 -3.96 19.65
N VAL A 75 3.50 -2.85 19.09
CA VAL A 75 4.04 -2.24 17.87
C VAL A 75 5.25 -1.38 18.24
N TYR A 76 6.38 -1.61 17.58
CA TYR A 76 7.57 -0.78 17.77
C TYR A 76 7.45 0.44 16.88
N ILE A 77 7.62 1.63 17.44
CA ILE A 77 7.63 2.88 16.70
C ILE A 77 9.08 3.34 16.55
N ASP A 78 9.49 3.67 15.32
CA ASP A 78 10.81 4.24 15.04
C ASP A 78 10.88 5.73 15.44
N ASN A 79 12.06 6.33 15.31
CA ASN A 79 12.28 7.75 15.65
C ASN A 79 11.45 8.73 14.79
N SER A 80 10.84 8.26 13.70
CA SER A 80 9.99 9.04 12.81
C SER A 80 8.49 8.90 13.16
N GLY A 81 8.14 8.06 14.13
CA GLY A 81 6.76 7.78 14.48
C GLY A 81 6.14 6.63 13.68
N ASN A 82 6.91 5.92 12.85
CA ASN A 82 6.40 4.83 12.02
C ASN A 82 6.51 3.47 12.73
N PRO A 83 5.58 2.53 12.49
CA PRO A 83 5.73 1.14 12.93
C PRO A 83 6.98 0.48 12.34
N ALA A 84 8.06 0.42 13.10
CA ALA A 84 9.37 -0.09 12.69
C ALA A 84 9.28 -1.53 12.15
N ASN A 85 8.43 -2.34 12.77
CA ASN A 85 8.17 -3.72 12.37
C ASN A 85 7.39 -3.86 11.04
N PHE A 86 6.81 -2.77 10.53
CA PHE A 86 6.14 -2.71 9.23
C PHE A 86 7.07 -2.28 8.08
N ALA A 87 8.24 -1.73 8.40
CA ALA A 87 9.20 -1.26 7.39
C ALA A 87 9.50 -2.30 6.27
N PRO A 88 9.64 -3.62 6.55
CA PRO A 88 9.87 -4.62 5.49
C PRO A 88 8.71 -4.80 4.50
N ALA A 89 7.49 -4.40 4.88
CA ALA A 89 6.29 -4.56 4.07
C ALA A 89 5.82 -3.26 3.39
N MET A 90 6.46 -2.12 3.68
CA MET A 90 6.08 -0.80 3.21
C MET A 90 7.08 -0.27 2.17
N PRO A 91 6.69 -0.02 0.91
CA PRO A 91 7.55 0.60 -0.10
C PRO A 91 7.53 2.14 -0.05
N MET A 92 6.89 2.72 0.97
CA MET A 92 6.66 4.15 1.13
C MET A 92 6.98 4.60 2.57
N GLN A 93 7.31 5.87 2.74
CA GLN A 93 7.64 6.48 4.03
C GLN A 93 7.11 7.91 4.13
N SER A 94 7.24 8.50 5.33
CA SER A 94 6.95 9.92 5.55
C SER A 94 7.71 10.82 4.56
N GLY A 95 7.03 11.83 4.02
CA GLY A 95 7.53 12.79 3.05
C GLY A 95 7.31 12.40 1.58
N ASP A 96 7.09 11.12 1.29
CA ASP A 96 6.86 10.64 -0.08
C ASP A 96 5.54 11.18 -0.65
N LEU A 97 5.44 11.20 -1.98
CA LEU A 97 4.16 11.43 -2.64
C LEU A 97 3.26 10.22 -2.39
N LEU A 98 2.06 10.47 -1.87
CA LEU A 98 1.12 9.39 -1.61
C LEU A 98 0.61 8.82 -2.94
N ASN A 99 0.89 7.54 -3.19
CA ASN A 99 0.36 6.78 -4.31
C ASN A 99 -0.42 5.56 -3.81
N VAL A 100 -1.63 5.35 -4.32
CA VAL A 100 -2.46 4.20 -3.94
C VAL A 100 -1.81 2.87 -4.28
N ARG A 101 -0.96 2.81 -5.32
CA ARG A 101 -0.25 1.57 -5.69
C ARG A 101 0.74 1.12 -4.63
N ASP A 102 1.35 2.06 -3.90
CA ASP A 102 2.28 1.73 -2.82
C ASP A 102 1.52 1.13 -1.62
N ILE A 103 0.29 1.58 -1.39
CA ILE A 103 -0.64 1.00 -0.40
C ILE A 103 -1.08 -0.40 -0.84
N GLU A 104 -1.44 -0.59 -2.10
CA GLU A 104 -1.82 -1.90 -2.67
C GLU A 104 -0.66 -2.92 -2.55
N GLN A 105 0.56 -2.50 -2.91
CA GLN A 105 1.76 -3.33 -2.73
C GLN A 105 2.02 -3.65 -1.26
N SER A 106 1.79 -2.69 -0.36
CA SER A 106 1.90 -2.95 1.07
C SER A 106 0.90 -4.01 1.52
N LEU A 107 -0.37 -3.87 1.13
CA LEU A 107 -1.41 -4.86 1.39
C LEU A 107 -1.03 -6.26 0.89
N GLU A 108 -0.45 -6.37 -0.32
CA GLU A 108 0.07 -7.63 -0.85
C GLU A 108 1.21 -8.20 0.01
N ASN A 109 2.15 -7.35 0.44
CA ASN A 109 3.25 -7.75 1.32
C ASN A 109 2.76 -8.24 2.69
N PHE A 110 1.80 -7.54 3.30
CA PHE A 110 1.20 -7.95 4.58
C PHE A 110 0.45 -9.28 4.46
N LYS A 111 -0.27 -9.50 3.35
CA LYS A 111 -0.96 -10.77 3.06
C LYS A 111 -0.03 -11.96 2.86
N ARG A 112 1.29 -11.77 2.75
CA ARG A 112 2.24 -12.88 2.73
C ARG A 112 2.23 -13.67 4.03
N VAL A 113 1.90 -13.04 5.16
CA VAL A 113 1.76 -13.71 6.46
C VAL A 113 0.33 -14.26 6.58
N PRO A 114 0.09 -15.57 6.42
CA PRO A 114 -1.28 -16.07 6.17
C PRO A 114 -2.21 -16.01 7.37
N THR A 115 -1.66 -15.79 8.56
CA THR A 115 -2.42 -15.68 9.82
C THR A 115 -2.62 -14.23 10.26
N ALA A 116 -2.08 -13.26 9.53
CA ALA A 116 -2.27 -11.84 9.79
C ALA A 116 -3.31 -11.25 8.84
N ASP A 117 -4.10 -10.32 9.36
CA ASP A 117 -5.00 -9.47 8.58
C ASP A 117 -4.57 -8.00 8.69
N THR A 118 -4.74 -7.24 7.62
CA THR A 118 -4.29 -5.85 7.54
C THR A 118 -5.20 -5.01 6.67
N ASP A 119 -5.59 -3.85 7.19
CA ASP A 119 -6.39 -2.84 6.51
C ASP A 119 -5.69 -1.48 6.56
N PHE A 120 -5.81 -0.72 5.48
CA PHE A 120 -5.20 0.60 5.32
C PHE A 120 -6.26 1.65 5.06
N SER A 121 -6.14 2.79 5.74
CA SER A 121 -6.96 3.96 5.45
C SER A 121 -6.10 5.22 5.34
N ILE A 122 -6.60 6.18 4.56
CA ILE A 122 -5.97 7.49 4.37
C ILE A 122 -6.83 8.52 5.09
N ALA A 123 -6.23 9.24 6.03
CA ALA A 123 -6.86 10.34 6.75
C ALA A 123 -6.11 11.65 6.47
N PRO A 124 -6.75 12.83 6.58
CA PRO A 124 -6.02 14.09 6.65
C PRO A 124 -5.01 14.07 7.81
N SER A 125 -3.85 14.70 7.63
CA SER A 125 -2.85 14.76 8.70
C SER A 125 -3.41 15.48 9.94
N ASN A 126 -3.10 14.95 11.12
CA ASN A 126 -3.41 15.59 12.39
C ASN A 126 -2.29 16.49 12.94
N ARG A 127 -1.09 16.47 12.32
CA ARG A 127 0.08 17.27 12.72
C ARG A 127 0.30 18.46 11.79
N MET A 128 0.06 18.29 10.50
CA MET A 128 0.27 19.31 9.49
C MET A 128 -1.01 20.11 9.26
N SER A 129 -0.93 21.43 9.38
CA SER A 129 -2.04 22.35 9.08
C SER A 129 -2.07 22.77 7.60
N GLU A 130 -0.99 22.56 6.86
CA GLU A 130 -0.92 22.85 5.43
C GLU A 130 -1.70 21.81 4.61
N PRO A 131 -2.38 22.20 3.52
CA PRO A 131 -3.05 21.26 2.65
C PRO A 131 -2.04 20.36 1.91
N GLY A 132 -2.47 19.16 1.56
CA GLY A 132 -1.64 18.20 0.82
C GLY A 132 -0.89 17.21 1.69
N TYR A 133 -1.21 17.11 2.98
CA TYR A 133 -0.65 16.09 3.88
C TYR A 133 -1.72 15.11 4.35
N SER A 134 -1.35 13.83 4.43
CA SER A 134 -2.25 12.75 4.84
C SER A 134 -1.52 11.73 5.69
N ASP A 135 -2.23 11.20 6.68
CA ASP A 135 -1.77 10.10 7.52
C ASP A 135 -2.25 8.78 6.93
N ILE A 136 -1.35 7.81 6.85
CA ILE A 136 -1.72 6.42 6.55
C ILE A 136 -1.95 5.72 7.87
N GLN A 137 -3.14 5.18 8.04
CA GLN A 137 -3.51 4.40 9.22
C GLN A 137 -3.56 2.92 8.86
N VAL A 138 -2.89 2.10 9.67
CA VAL A 138 -2.75 0.66 9.46
C VAL A 138 -3.43 -0.07 10.60
N LYS A 139 -4.50 -0.81 10.30
CA LYS A 139 -5.11 -1.76 11.22
C LYS A 139 -4.48 -3.12 10.98
N TRP A 140 -3.92 -3.71 12.04
CA TRP A 140 -3.20 -4.98 11.93
C TRP A 140 -3.62 -5.94 13.04
N GLN A 141 -3.94 -7.18 12.66
CA GLN A 141 -4.45 -8.20 13.58
C GLN A 141 -3.81 -9.56 13.28
N GLN A 142 -3.42 -10.30 14.32
CA GLN A 142 -2.88 -11.66 14.20
C GLN A 142 -3.05 -12.42 15.52
N ASP A 143 -4.00 -13.36 15.56
CA ASP A 143 -4.29 -14.13 16.78
C ASP A 143 -3.37 -15.34 16.93
N LYS A 144 -3.16 -16.08 15.83
CA LYS A 144 -2.34 -17.30 15.79
C LYS A 144 -1.10 -17.03 14.97
N ARG A 145 0.06 -17.53 15.40
CA ARG A 145 1.35 -17.33 14.72
C ARG A 145 1.99 -18.61 14.22
N TRP A 146 1.19 -19.68 14.13
CA TRP A 146 1.67 -20.98 13.70
C TRP A 146 0.57 -21.75 13.00
N ARG A 147 0.95 -22.62 12.08
CA ARG A 147 0.08 -23.56 11.39
C ARG A 147 0.74 -24.92 11.37
N LEU A 148 -0.06 -25.98 11.50
CA LEU A 148 0.42 -27.36 11.41
C LEU A 148 -0.34 -28.02 10.26
N SER A 149 0.38 -28.63 9.33
CA SER A 149 -0.19 -29.44 8.25
C SER A 149 0.41 -30.84 8.27
N ALA A 150 -0.40 -31.83 7.91
CA ALA A 150 0.05 -33.19 7.68
C ALA A 150 -0.61 -33.71 6.39
N SER A 151 0.15 -34.41 5.57
CA SER A 151 -0.32 -35.00 4.31
C SER A 151 0.28 -36.37 4.07
N VAL A 152 -0.41 -37.17 3.26
CA VAL A 152 0.07 -38.46 2.75
C VAL A 152 -0.23 -38.49 1.26
N ASP A 153 0.74 -38.93 0.46
CA ASP A 153 0.59 -39.12 -0.98
C ASP A 153 1.20 -40.46 -1.44
N ASP A 154 0.80 -40.91 -2.62
CA ASP A 154 1.27 -42.12 -3.30
C ASP A 154 2.19 -41.80 -4.49
N SER A 155 2.82 -40.62 -4.47
CA SER A 155 3.66 -40.12 -5.58
C SER A 155 5.04 -40.77 -5.66
N GLY A 156 5.37 -41.67 -4.74
CA GLY A 156 6.67 -42.34 -4.68
C GLY A 156 6.83 -43.40 -5.79
N GLN A 157 8.07 -43.63 -6.22
CA GLN A 157 8.39 -44.70 -7.17
C GLN A 157 8.51 -46.04 -6.45
N GLU A 158 8.24 -47.16 -7.15
CA GLU A 158 8.43 -48.52 -6.60
C GLU A 158 9.83 -48.72 -6.00
N SER A 159 10.85 -48.07 -6.56
CA SER A 159 12.23 -48.11 -6.08
C SER A 159 12.50 -47.30 -4.80
N THR A 160 11.59 -46.42 -4.37
CA THR A 160 11.78 -45.49 -3.24
C THR A 160 10.60 -45.46 -2.25
N ALA A 161 9.78 -46.52 -2.24
CA ALA A 161 8.47 -46.63 -1.57
C ALA A 161 7.40 -45.69 -2.16
N VAL A 162 6.22 -46.27 -2.44
CA VAL A 162 5.10 -45.59 -3.12
C VAL A 162 4.44 -44.55 -2.21
N TYR A 163 4.26 -44.87 -0.92
CA TYR A 163 3.63 -43.98 0.05
C TYR A 163 4.63 -43.05 0.73
N GLN A 164 4.29 -41.76 0.81
CA GLN A 164 5.09 -40.73 1.50
C GLN A 164 4.18 -39.93 2.45
N GLY A 165 4.66 -39.70 3.68
CA GLY A 165 4.00 -38.84 4.66
C GLY A 165 4.81 -37.56 4.92
N ASN A 166 4.13 -36.42 5.03
CA ASN A 166 4.72 -35.14 5.38
C ASN A 166 4.01 -34.54 6.60
N VAL A 167 4.79 -33.96 7.51
CA VAL A 167 4.29 -33.06 8.55
C VAL A 167 5.06 -31.76 8.48
N THR A 168 4.37 -30.62 8.42
CA THR A 168 4.98 -29.30 8.35
C THR A 168 4.43 -28.39 9.45
N LEU A 169 5.33 -27.87 10.29
CA LEU A 169 5.07 -26.75 11.19
C LEU A 169 5.48 -25.45 10.48
N SER A 170 4.53 -24.53 10.32
CA SER A 170 4.78 -23.18 9.83
C SER A 170 4.72 -22.22 11.01
N LEU A 171 5.74 -21.39 11.19
CA LEU A 171 5.75 -20.26 12.11
C LEU A 171 5.62 -18.98 11.28
N ASP A 172 4.53 -18.26 11.52
CA ASP A 172 4.19 -17.03 10.81
C ASP A 172 4.64 -15.83 11.66
N ASN A 173 5.40 -14.93 11.04
CA ASN A 173 5.98 -13.73 11.64
C ASN A 173 6.92 -13.98 12.86
N PRO A 174 7.80 -15.02 12.90
CA PRO A 174 8.63 -15.38 14.06
C PRO A 174 9.31 -14.17 14.72
N THR A 175 9.87 -13.28 13.90
CA THR A 175 10.66 -12.12 14.32
C THR A 175 9.91 -10.79 14.28
N TRP A 176 8.62 -10.76 13.90
CA TRP A 176 7.83 -9.53 13.72
C TRP A 176 8.14 -8.71 12.49
N HIS A 177 8.79 -9.28 11.48
CA HIS A 177 9.23 -8.55 10.29
C HIS A 177 8.57 -9.08 9.01
N ASN A 178 7.34 -9.58 9.11
CA ASN A 178 6.61 -10.23 8.02
C ASN A 178 7.35 -11.46 7.46
N ASP A 179 8.02 -12.18 8.34
CA ASP A 179 8.84 -13.35 8.04
C ASP A 179 8.05 -14.67 8.15
N LEU A 180 8.51 -15.71 7.46
CA LEU A 180 7.91 -17.04 7.47
C LEU A 180 8.99 -18.08 7.70
N LEU A 181 8.77 -19.01 8.63
CA LEU A 181 9.65 -20.16 8.87
C LEU A 181 8.86 -21.46 8.73
N TYR A 182 9.39 -22.40 7.96
CA TYR A 182 8.79 -23.72 7.74
C TYR A 182 9.73 -24.81 8.23
N LEU A 183 9.20 -25.75 9.01
CA LEU A 183 9.88 -26.95 9.47
C LEU A 183 9.09 -28.16 8.98
N SER A 184 9.66 -28.91 8.03
CA SER A 184 9.00 -30.05 7.41
C SER A 184 9.76 -31.35 7.70
N TYR A 185 9.03 -32.38 8.12
CA TYR A 185 9.51 -33.73 8.28
C TYR A 185 8.81 -34.63 7.26
N ASN A 186 9.60 -35.34 6.44
CA ASN A 186 9.10 -36.30 5.47
C ASN A 186 9.49 -37.71 5.92
N HIS A 187 8.53 -38.63 5.92
CA HIS A 187 8.74 -40.02 6.26
C HIS A 187 8.30 -40.93 5.10
N LYS A 188 9.16 -41.88 4.75
CA LYS A 188 8.89 -42.93 3.78
C LYS A 188 8.83 -44.26 4.54
N PRO A 189 7.64 -44.79 4.85
CA PRO A 189 7.55 -46.11 5.44
C PRO A 189 8.08 -47.14 4.43
N GLN A 190 9.11 -47.90 4.81
CA GLN A 190 9.54 -49.08 4.05
C GLN A 190 8.61 -50.23 4.42
N CYS A 191 7.89 -50.76 3.43
CA CYS A 191 7.16 -52.03 3.55
C CYS A 191 8.02 -53.15 2.99
#